data_AF-A0A7Y5W602-F1
#
_entry.id   AF-A0A7Y5W602-F1
#
_cell.length_a   1.000
_cell.length_b   1.000
_cell.length_c   1.000
_cell.angle_alpha   90.00
_cell.angle_beta   90.00
_cell.angle_gamma   90.00
#
_symmetry.space_group_name_H-M   'P 1'
#
loop_
_entity.id
_entity.type
_entity.pdbx_description
1 polymer ?
#
loop_
_entity_poly.entity_id
_entity_poly.type
_entity_poly.pdbx_seq_one_letter_code
_entity_poly.pdbx_strand_id
1 'polypeptide(L)'
;MIRKPETVVFWWGRLPHWEVVDGRYFVTLHLAGAIPPKGQERIRAMAAELRRPACDDGSKRLAVQRRVFAEMEAWLDRAAEVRYREDPRVAESVMEAAAFRDGRDWRMFEIPGSRATRGG
;
A
#
# COMPACT_ATOMS: atom_id res chain seq x y z
N MET A 1 24.63 10.17 5.89
CA MET A 1 25.17 8.99 5.18
C MET A 1 24.06 7.95 5.06
N ILE A 2 23.71 7.55 3.84
CA ILE A 2 22.74 6.46 3.64
C ILE A 2 23.49 5.15 3.88
N ARG A 3 23.23 4.49 5.02
CA ARG A 3 23.80 3.17 5.32
C ARG A 3 23.36 2.20 4.22
N LYS A 4 24.29 1.41 3.67
CA LYS A 4 23.92 0.33 2.74
C LYS A 4 22.97 -0.62 3.48
N PRO A 5 21.76 -0.87 2.96
CA PRO A 5 20.81 -1.74 3.62
C PRO A 5 21.37 -3.15 3.70
N GLU A 6 21.23 -3.78 4.86
CA GLU A 6 21.72 -5.13 5.10
C GLU A 6 20.72 -6.12 4.49
N THR A 7 21.19 -7.02 3.63
CA THR A 7 20.30 -7.94 2.91
C THR A 7 19.90 -9.09 3.82
N VAL A 8 18.60 -9.28 4.03
CA VAL A 8 18.05 -10.46 4.70
C VAL A 8 18.02 -11.60 3.69
N VAL A 9 17.37 -11.36 2.55
CA VAL A 9 17.21 -12.35 1.49
C VAL A 9 17.22 -11.62 0.14
N PHE A 10 17.90 -12.21 -0.84
CA PHE A 10 17.87 -11.75 -2.22
C PHE A 10 17.68 -12.96 -3.14
N TRP A 11 16.71 -12.87 -4.05
CA TRP A 11 16.48 -13.90 -5.03
C TRP A 11 15.94 -13.32 -6.33
N TRP A 12 16.14 -14.06 -7.42
CA TRP A 12 15.61 -13.72 -8.73
C TRP A 12 14.46 -14.66 -9.08
N GLY A 13 13.26 -14.10 -9.20
CA GLY A 13 12.12 -14.74 -9.87
C GLY A 13 11.96 -14.15 -11.28
N ARG A 14 10.76 -13.66 -11.60
CA ARG A 14 10.54 -12.84 -12.82
C ARG A 14 11.16 -11.43 -12.72
N LEU A 15 11.37 -10.95 -11.49
CA LEU A 15 12.04 -9.70 -11.14
C LEU A 15 12.92 -9.95 -9.91
N PRO A 16 13.97 -9.12 -9.67
CA PRO A 16 14.76 -9.18 -8.45
C PRO A 16 13.87 -8.89 -7.25
N HIS A 17 13.86 -9.81 -6.29
CA HIS A 17 13.24 -9.60 -4.99
C HIS A 17 14.37 -9.40 -3.97
N TRP A 18 14.27 -8.31 -3.22
CA TRP A 18 15.30 -7.89 -2.29
C TRP A 18 14.65 -7.51 -0.97
N GLU A 19 14.87 -8.33 0.04
CA GLU A 19 14.46 -8.10 1.42
C GLU A 19 15.68 -7.63 2.22
N VAL A 20 15.50 -6.57 2.99
CA VAL A 20 16.58 -5.94 3.76
C VAL A 20 16.16 -5.69 5.20
N VAL A 21 17.13 -5.73 6.11
CA VAL A 21 16.96 -5.33 7.51
C VAL A 21 16.55 -3.87 7.52
N ASP A 22 15.51 -3.54 8.29
CA ASP A 22 14.89 -2.22 8.33
C ASP A 22 14.38 -1.73 6.96
N GLY A 23 13.90 -2.67 6.11
CA GLY A 23 13.29 -2.37 4.82
C GLY A 23 12.21 -1.30 4.93
N ARG A 24 12.36 -0.24 4.12
CA ARG A 24 11.35 0.81 4.01
C ARG A 24 10.31 0.38 3.00
N TYR A 25 9.06 0.29 3.45
CA TYR A 25 7.93 -0.06 2.61
C TYR A 25 7.16 1.20 2.22
N PHE A 26 6.72 1.27 0.97
CA PHE A 26 5.74 2.25 0.54
C PHE A 26 4.36 1.71 0.83
N VAL A 27 3.61 2.41 1.69
CA VAL A 27 2.21 2.08 2.00
C VAL A 27 1.35 3.18 1.39
N THR A 28 0.44 2.79 0.49
CA THR A 28 -0.57 3.71 -0.04
C THR A 28 -1.82 3.63 0.83
N LEU A 29 -2.22 4.77 1.40
CA LEU A 29 -3.46 4.89 2.15
C LEU A 29 -4.55 5.52 1.28
N HIS A 30 -5.75 4.93 1.32
CA HIS A 30 -6.94 5.47 0.69
C HIS A 30 -7.96 5.86 1.76
N LEU A 31 -8.73 6.93 1.50
CA LEU A 31 -9.80 7.35 2.40
C LEU A 31 -10.90 6.28 2.47
N ALA A 32 -11.55 6.19 3.63
CA ALA A 32 -12.69 5.31 3.81
C ALA A 32 -13.77 5.65 2.75
N GLY A 33 -14.29 4.61 2.09
CA GLY A 33 -15.27 4.77 1.01
C GLY A 33 -14.68 5.05 -0.38
N ALA A 34 -13.35 5.11 -0.54
CA ALA A 34 -12.71 5.25 -1.86
C ALA A 34 -13.11 4.13 -2.84
N ILE A 35 -13.38 2.92 -2.32
CA ILE A 35 -13.99 1.83 -3.08
C ILE A 35 -15.48 1.77 -2.72
N PRO A 36 -16.40 1.87 -3.70
CA PRO A 36 -17.84 1.76 -3.45
C PRO A 36 -18.23 0.43 -2.79
N PRO A 37 -19.37 0.35 -2.08
CA PRO A 37 -19.79 -0.87 -1.37
C PRO A 37 -19.77 -2.14 -2.23
N LYS A 38 -20.25 -2.05 -3.48
CA LYS A 38 -20.22 -3.16 -4.45
C LYS A 38 -18.81 -3.67 -4.74
N GLY A 39 -17.84 -2.76 -4.84
CA GLY A 39 -16.43 -3.12 -5.00
C GLY A 39 -15.88 -3.80 -3.77
N GLN A 40 -16.19 -3.28 -2.57
CA GLN A 40 -15.76 -3.88 -1.30
C GLN A 40 -16.32 -5.30 -1.13
N GLU A 41 -17.60 -5.52 -1.43
CA GLU A 41 -18.23 -6.84 -1.39
C GLU A 41 -17.53 -7.84 -2.32
N ARG A 42 -17.25 -7.42 -3.55
CA ARG A 42 -16.55 -8.23 -4.54
C ARG A 42 -15.13 -8.59 -4.09
N ILE A 43 -14.38 -7.62 -3.58
CA ILE A 43 -13.03 -7.82 -3.04
C ILE A 43 -13.08 -8.80 -1.85
N ARG A 44 -14.04 -8.63 -0.93
CA ARG A 44 -14.21 -9.54 0.22
C ARG A 44 -14.56 -10.95 -0.21
N ALA A 45 -15.44 -11.11 -1.20
CA ALA A 45 -15.82 -12.41 -1.75
C ALA A 45 -14.60 -13.12 -2.37
N MET A 46 -13.78 -12.40 -3.13
CA MET A 46 -12.53 -12.94 -3.69
C MET A 46 -11.52 -13.29 -2.58
N ALA A 47 -11.36 -12.41 -1.58
CA ALA A 47 -10.46 -12.65 -0.46
C ALA A 47 -10.90 -13.80 0.44
N ALA A 48 -12.19 -14.15 0.46
CA ALA A 48 -12.68 -15.32 1.19
C ALA A 48 -12.09 -16.63 0.65
N GLU A 49 -11.64 -16.67 -0.61
CA GLU A 49 -10.92 -17.82 -1.17
C GLU A 49 -9.60 -18.10 -0.44
N LEU A 50 -8.95 -17.07 0.12
CA LEU A 50 -7.70 -17.21 0.89
C LEU A 50 -7.88 -17.92 2.23
N ARG A 51 -9.13 -18.06 2.70
CA ARG A 51 -9.46 -18.76 3.95
C ARG A 51 -9.81 -20.23 3.72
N ARG A 52 -9.88 -20.67 2.46
CA ARG A 52 -10.20 -22.07 2.12
C ARG A 52 -8.95 -22.94 2.25
N PRO A 53 -9.05 -24.16 2.81
CA PRO A 53 -7.92 -25.09 2.92
C PRO A 53 -7.25 -25.42 1.57
N ALA A 54 -8.00 -25.36 0.47
CA ALA A 54 -7.47 -25.54 -0.88
C ALA A 54 -6.46 -24.44 -1.31
N CYS A 55 -6.32 -23.36 -0.53
CA CYS A 55 -5.40 -22.24 -0.72
C CYS A 55 -4.14 -22.35 0.16
N ASP A 56 -3.93 -23.48 0.85
CA ASP A 56 -2.73 -23.69 1.70
C ASP A 56 -1.44 -23.86 0.88
N ASP A 57 -1.58 -24.09 -0.44
CA ASP A 57 -0.46 -23.96 -1.38
C ASP A 57 -0.11 -22.48 -1.60
N GLY A 58 1.14 -22.12 -1.28
CA GLY A 58 1.66 -20.76 -1.41
C GLY A 58 1.52 -20.18 -2.82
N SER A 59 1.58 -21.00 -3.87
CA SER A 59 1.38 -20.53 -5.25
C SER A 59 -0.06 -20.11 -5.52
N LYS A 60 -1.04 -20.92 -5.09
CA LYS A 60 -2.47 -20.60 -5.20
C LYS A 60 -2.83 -19.39 -4.36
N ARG A 61 -2.29 -19.30 -3.15
CA ARG A 61 -2.47 -18.14 -2.26
C ARG A 61 -2.00 -16.85 -2.93
N LEU A 62 -0.79 -16.88 -3.51
CA LEU A 62 -0.22 -15.73 -4.22
C LEU A 62 -1.07 -15.35 -5.44
N ALA A 63 -1.57 -16.32 -6.20
CA ALA A 63 -2.44 -16.05 -7.35
C ALA A 63 -3.75 -15.36 -6.93
N VAL A 64 -4.39 -15.81 -5.85
CA VAL A 64 -5.60 -15.17 -5.30
C VAL A 64 -5.29 -13.77 -4.79
N GLN A 65 -4.19 -13.57 -4.06
CA GLN A 65 -3.77 -12.25 -3.58
C GLN A 65 -3.55 -11.26 -4.73
N ARG A 66 -2.88 -11.69 -5.82
CA ARG A 66 -2.68 -10.85 -7.01
C ARG A 66 -3.99 -10.46 -7.67
N ARG A 67 -4.95 -11.39 -7.77
CA ARG A 67 -6.27 -11.10 -8.32
C ARG A 67 -7.05 -10.11 -7.46
N VAL A 68 -7.01 -10.28 -6.14
CA VAL A 68 -7.63 -9.35 -5.18
C VAL A 68 -7.01 -7.95 -5.31
N PHE A 69 -5.68 -7.87 -5.39
CA PHE A 69 -4.97 -6.61 -5.56
C PHE A 69 -5.31 -5.91 -6.87
N ALA A 70 -5.28 -6.64 -8.00
CA ALA A 70 -5.64 -6.09 -9.31
C ALA A 70 -7.09 -5.59 -9.35
N GLU A 71 -8.02 -6.28 -8.68
CA GLU A 71 -9.41 -5.82 -8.56
C GLU A 71 -9.50 -4.53 -7.73
N MET A 72 -8.77 -4.45 -6.61
CA MET A 72 -8.67 -3.22 -5.81
C MET A 72 -8.14 -2.05 -6.62
N GLU A 73 -7.01 -2.21 -7.33
CA GLU A 73 -6.45 -1.17 -8.20
C GLU A 73 -7.46 -0.74 -9.27
N ALA A 74 -8.11 -1.68 -9.94
CA ALA A 74 -9.12 -1.36 -10.95
C ALA A 74 -10.31 -0.56 -10.38
N TRP A 75 -10.70 -0.77 -9.12
CA TRP A 75 -11.72 0.06 -8.49
C TRP A 75 -11.21 1.46 -8.16
N LEU A 76 -9.97 1.58 -7.71
CA LEU A 76 -9.34 2.85 -7.37
C LEU A 76 -9.06 3.70 -8.61
N ASP A 77 -8.61 3.09 -9.72
CA ASP A 77 -8.36 3.77 -11.00
C ASP A 77 -9.65 4.31 -11.64
N ARG A 78 -10.76 3.61 -11.43
CA ARG A 78 -12.09 4.01 -11.93
C ARG A 78 -12.80 4.99 -11.00
N ALA A 79 -12.36 5.12 -9.76
CA ALA A 79 -12.99 6.05 -8.84
C ALA A 79 -12.83 7.46 -9.40
N ALA A 80 -13.94 8.20 -9.49
CA ALA A 80 -13.89 9.61 -9.84
C ALA A 80 -12.90 10.31 -8.92
N GLU A 81 -12.10 11.23 -9.45
CA GLU A 81 -11.03 11.89 -8.70
C GLU A 81 -11.60 12.53 -7.43
N VAL A 82 -11.36 11.87 -6.30
CA VAL A 82 -11.88 12.30 -5.01
C VAL A 82 -10.97 13.42 -4.50
N ARG A 83 -11.44 14.66 -4.67
CA ARG A 83 -10.70 15.87 -4.28
C ARG A 83 -10.74 16.19 -2.78
N TYR A 84 -11.07 15.23 -1.91
CA TYR A 84 -11.02 15.47 -0.47
C TYR A 84 -9.63 15.89 0.03
N ARG A 85 -8.57 15.59 -0.71
CA ARG A 85 -7.21 16.08 -0.44
C ARG A 85 -7.07 17.60 -0.57
N GLU A 86 -7.96 18.26 -1.30
CA GLU A 86 -8.00 19.72 -1.44
C GLU A 86 -8.70 20.39 -0.24
N ASP A 87 -9.46 19.65 0.58
CA ASP A 87 -10.02 20.15 1.83
C ASP A 87 -8.95 20.08 2.94
N PRO A 88 -8.47 21.22 3.47
CA PRO A 88 -7.43 21.24 4.49
C PRO A 88 -7.79 20.44 5.74
N ARG A 89 -9.08 20.35 6.09
CA ARG A 89 -9.56 19.63 7.28
C ARG A 89 -9.40 18.13 7.14
N VAL A 90 -9.65 17.60 5.94
CA VAL A 90 -9.46 16.19 5.66
C VAL A 90 -7.97 15.86 5.60
N ALA A 91 -7.16 16.73 5.00
CA ALA A 91 -5.71 16.58 5.00
C ALA A 91 -5.14 16.55 6.43
N GLU A 92 -5.56 17.49 7.29
CA GLU A 92 -5.19 17.53 8.71
C GLU A 92 -5.60 16.26 9.45
N SER A 93 -6.84 15.79 9.25
CA SER A 93 -7.33 14.55 9.88
C SER A 93 -6.51 13.32 9.46
N VAL A 94 -6.10 13.25 8.18
CA VAL A 94 -5.25 12.16 7.68
C VAL A 94 -3.86 12.24 8.30
N MET A 95 -3.29 13.44 8.41
CA MET A 95 -1.98 13.65 9.03
C MET A 95 -2.00 13.31 10.53
N GLU A 96 -3.05 13.69 11.26
CA GLU A 96 -3.24 13.33 12.66
C GLU A 96 -3.36 11.80 12.82
N ALA A 97 -4.17 11.15 11.99
CA ALA A 97 -4.33 9.70 12.01
C ALA A 97 -3.03 8.95 11.68
N ALA A 98 -2.19 9.53 10.81
CA ALA A 98 -0.89 8.96 10.48
C ALA A 98 0.12 9.18 11.62
N ALA A 99 0.17 10.38 12.21
CA ALA A 99 0.99 10.69 13.38
C ALA A 99 0.63 9.84 14.60
N PHE A 100 -0.66 9.55 14.83
CA PHE A 100 -1.10 8.66 15.89
C PHE A 100 -0.51 7.25 15.79
N ARG A 101 -0.28 6.76 14.56
CA ARG A 101 0.29 5.43 14.29
C ARG A 101 1.81 5.40 14.32
N ASP A 102 2.45 6.57 14.19
CA ASP A 102 3.89 6.70 14.23
C ASP A 102 4.42 6.33 15.63
N GLY A 103 5.39 5.42 15.68
CA GLY A 103 5.98 4.89 16.91
C GLY A 103 5.10 3.89 17.67
N ARG A 104 3.87 3.62 17.22
CA ARG A 104 3.01 2.56 17.77
C ARG A 104 3.08 1.29 16.96
N ASP A 105 2.59 1.37 15.73
CA ASP A 105 2.52 0.23 14.80
C ASP A 105 3.62 0.35 13.75
N TRP A 106 3.84 1.57 13.23
CA TRP A 106 4.74 1.85 12.12
C TRP A 106 5.72 2.96 12.51
N ARG A 107 6.90 2.94 11.91
CA ARG A 107 7.82 4.09 11.93
C ARG A 107 7.67 4.83 10.61
N MET A 108 7.03 5.99 10.64
CA MET A 108 6.71 6.74 9.44
C MET A 108 7.84 7.70 9.08
N PHE A 109 8.16 7.80 7.79
CA PHE A 109 9.17 8.73 7.28
C PHE A 109 8.51 9.67 6.29
N GLU A 110 8.51 10.97 6.60
CA GLU A 110 8.18 11.98 5.60
C GLU A 110 9.39 12.15 4.67
N ILE A 111 9.14 12.03 3.36
CA ILE A 111 10.14 12.37 2.35
C ILE A 111 9.77 13.77 1.87
N PRO A 112 10.48 14.83 2.31
CA PRO A 112 10.22 16.16 1.81
C PRO A 112 10.41 16.13 0.30
N GLY A 113 9.37 16.52 -0.44
CA GLY A 113 9.44 16.67 -1.89
C GLY A 113 10.63 17.57 -2.20
N SER A 114 11.57 17.07 -3.01
CA SER A 114 12.67 17.88 -3.50
C SER A 114 12.07 19.10 -4.19
N ARG A 115 12.19 20.28 -3.59
CA ARG A 115 12.05 21.52 -4.35
C ARG A 115 13.09 21.40 -5.46
N ALA A 116 12.63 21.20 -6.69
CA ALA A 116 13.47 21.40 -7.85
C ALA A 116 13.96 22.85 -7.78
N THR A 117 15.17 23.04 -7.28
CA THR A 117 15.90 24.30 -7.41
C THR A 117 16.11 24.49 -8.91
N ARG A 118 15.22 25.25 -9.55
CA ARG A 118 15.56 25.93 -10.80
C ARG A 118 16.64 26.94 -10.43
N GLY A 119 17.90 26.56 -10.63
CA GLY A 119 19.00 27.52 -10.66
C GLY A 119 18.76 28.48 -11.82
N GLY A 120 18.68 29.77 -11.49
CA GLY A 120 18.88 30.87 -12.43
C GLY A 120 20.33 31.31 -12.41
#